data_AF-A0A158D0S0-F1
#
_entry.id   AF-A0A158D0S0-F1
#
_cell.length_a   1.000
_cell.length_b   1.000
_cell.length_c   1.000
_cell.angle_alpha   90.00
_cell.angle_beta   90.00
_cell.angle_gamma   90.00
#
_symmetry.space_group_name_H-M   'P 1'
#
loop_
_entity.id
_entity.type
_entity.pdbx_description
1 polymer ?
#
loop_
_entity_poly.entity_id
_entity_poly.type
_entity_poly.pdbx_seq_one_letter_code
_entity_poly.pdbx_strand_id
1 'polypeptide(L)' 'MYRLARPTVQNTTRPFVWVDAWIPEDRRSGIPVLDDAWVRAGVYRTRAYIDDNKKTLAPFLESGLNEMEVGD' A
#
# COMPACT_ATOMS: atom_id res chain seq x y z
N MET A 1 -7.91 -5.32 6.93
CA MET A 1 -6.54 -5.55 7.43
C MET A 1 -5.57 -5.39 6.28
N TYR A 2 -4.82 -4.30 6.31
CA TYR A 2 -3.91 -3.86 5.26
C TYR A 2 -2.53 -3.64 5.88
N ARG A 3 -1.44 -3.96 5.17
CA ARG A 3 -0.07 -3.75 5.67
C ARG A 3 0.57 -2.58 4.94
N LEU A 4 1.10 -1.61 5.67
CA LEU A 4 1.89 -0.50 5.16
C LEU A 4 3.38 -0.83 5.37
N ALA A 5 4.23 -0.49 4.41
CA ALA A 5 5.67 -0.62 4.49
C ALA A 5 6.36 0.62 3.92
N ARG A 6 7.40 1.10 4.60
CA ARG A 6 8.16 2.28 4.16
C ARG A 6 8.86 2.02 2.83
N PRO A 7 8.99 3.03 1.96
CA PRO A 7 9.78 2.90 0.74
C PRO A 7 11.26 2.71 1.12
N THR A 8 11.93 1.71 0.54
CA THR A 8 13.35 1.42 0.77
C THR A 8 14.30 2.39 0.05
N VAL A 9 13.84 3.62 -0.23
CA VAL A 9 14.46 4.64 -1.10
C VAL A 9 14.43 4.28 -2.59
N GLN A 10 13.69 5.06 -3.36
CA GLN A 10 13.96 5.26 -4.78
C GLN A 10 13.58 6.70 -5.09
N ASN A 11 14.49 7.44 -5.69
CA ASN A 11 14.37 8.81 -6.15
C ASN A 11 13.02 9.05 -6.88
N THR A 12 11.98 9.42 -6.14
CA THR A 12 10.63 9.62 -6.64
C THR A 12 10.22 11.06 -6.34
N THR A 13 9.84 11.79 -7.39
CA THR A 13 9.32 13.17 -7.29
C THR A 13 8.12 13.27 -6.33
N ARG A 14 7.46 12.16 -6.03
CA ARG A 14 6.40 12.06 -5.00
C ARG A 14 6.69 10.94 -4.03
N PRO A 15 6.77 11.20 -2.71
CA PRO A 15 6.99 10.15 -1.73
C PRO A 15 5.79 9.19 -1.69
N PHE A 16 6.07 7.88 -1.62
CA PHE A 16 5.06 6.82 -1.56
C PHE A 16 5.44 5.77 -0.52
N VAL A 17 4.46 4.99 -0.06
CA VAL A 17 4.66 3.80 0.78
C VAL A 17 4.12 2.58 0.04
N TRP A 18 4.73 1.41 0.28
CA TRP A 18 4.19 0.15 -0.24
C TRP A 18 3.04 -0.29 0.67
N VAL A 19 1.94 -0.71 0.07
CA VAL A 19 0.75 -1.13 0.81
C VAL A 19 0.21 -2.44 0.26
N ASP A 20 -0.11 -3.37 1.14
CA ASP A 20 -0.84 -4.59 0.80
C ASP A 20 -2.33 -4.28 0.96
N ALA A 21 -2.97 -3.94 -0.17
CA ALA A 21 -4.35 -3.50 -0.25
C ALA A 21 -5.28 -4.67 -0.62
N TRP A 22 -6.32 -4.91 0.16
CA TRP A 22 -7.42 -5.80 -0.27
C TRP A 22 -8.24 -5.15 -1.38
N ILE A 23 -8.35 -5.83 -2.52
CA ILE A 23 -9.07 -5.40 -3.70
C ILE A 23 -10.23 -6.38 -3.97
N PRO A 24 -11.50 -5.93 -3.88
CA PRO A 24 -12.66 -6.75 -4.20
C PRO A 24 -12.65 -7.15 -5.68
N GLU A 25 -13.22 -8.31 -6.00
CA GLU A 25 -13.23 -8.91 -7.35
C GLU A 25 -13.74 -7.95 -8.43
N ASP A 26 -14.83 -7.24 -8.14
CA ASP A 26 -15.45 -6.25 -9.04
C ASP A 26 -14.52 -5.07 -9.37
N ARG A 27 -13.52 -4.80 -8.52
CA ARG A 27 -12.54 -3.72 -8.69
C ARG A 27 -11.17 -4.22 -9.18
N ARG A 28 -11.05 -5.49 -9.56
CA ARG A 28 -9.81 -6.05 -10.14
C ARG A 28 -9.68 -5.81 -11.64
N SER A 29 -10.69 -5.20 -12.28
CA SER A 29 -10.64 -4.87 -13.70
C SER A 29 -9.41 -4.02 -14.01
N GLY A 30 -8.52 -4.53 -14.88
CA GLY A 30 -7.25 -3.88 -15.24
C GLY A 30 -6.05 -4.28 -14.39
N ILE A 31 -6.21 -5.13 -13.37
CA ILE A 31 -5.10 -5.73 -12.62
C ILE A 31 -4.88 -7.15 -13.14
N PRO A 32 -3.68 -7.51 -13.64
CA PRO A 32 -3.42 -8.87 -14.12
C PRO A 32 -3.57 -9.86 -12.97
N VAL A 33 -4.34 -10.93 -13.17
CA VAL A 33 -4.57 -11.96 -12.12
C VAL A 33 -3.30 -12.73 -11.77
N LEU A 34 -2.36 -12.83 -12.71
CA LEU A 34 -1.06 -13.49 -12.55
C LEU A 34 0.07 -12.52 -12.17
N ASP A 35 -0.26 -11.29 -11.76
CA ASP A 35 0.74 -10.33 -11.32
C ASP A 35 1.41 -10.79 -10.02
N ASP A 36 2.74 -10.74 -9.96
CA ASP A 36 3.52 -11.16 -8.78
C ASP A 36 3.23 -10.26 -7.55
N ALA A 37 2.64 -9.07 -7.76
CA ALA A 37 2.19 -8.21 -6.68
C ALA A 37 0.94 -8.74 -5.94
N TRP A 38 0.27 -9.80 -6.40
CA TRP A 38 -0.76 -10.48 -5.61
C TRP A 38 -0.14 -11.31 -4.49
N VAL A 39 -0.01 -10.70 -3.31
CA VAL A 39 0.64 -11.32 -2.13
C VAL A 39 -0.19 -12.46 -1.54
N ARG A 40 -1.52 -12.39 -1.69
CA ARG A 40 -2.48 -13.45 -1.32
C ARG A 40 -3.82 -13.22 -2.04
N ALA A 41 -4.76 -14.16 -1.90
CA ALA A 41 -6.08 -14.06 -2.51
C ALA A 41 -6.76 -12.72 -2.17
N GLY A 42 -6.95 -11.88 -3.19
CA GLY A 42 -7.59 -10.58 -3.08
C GLY A 42 -6.76 -9.49 -2.41
N VAL A 43 -5.48 -9.70 -2.10
CA VAL A 43 -4.60 -8.62 -1.60
C VAL A 43 -3.47 -8.36 -2.57
N TYR A 44 -3.41 -7.12 -3.02
CA TYR A 44 -2.49 -6.62 -4.03
C TYR A 44 -1.52 -5.62 -3.42
N ARG A 45 -0.22 -5.83 -3.65
CA ARG A 45 0.84 -4.92 -3.24
C ARG A 45 0.93 -3.76 -4.21
N THR A 46 0.59 -2.57 -3.74
CA THR A 46 0.59 -1.34 -4.55
C THR A 46 1.30 -0.19 -3.84
N ARG A 47 1.47 0.92 -4.55
CA ARG A 47 2.06 2.15 -4.02
C ARG A 47 0.95 3.09 -3.60
N ALA A 48 0.99 3.54 -2.35
CA ALA A 48 0.17 4.65 -1.87
C ALA A 48 1.02 5.91 -1.79
N TYR A 49 0.69 6.94 -2.58
CA TYR A 49 1.39 8.21 -2.52
C TYR A 49 1.01 8.96 -1.24
N ILE A 50 2.02 9.51 -0.56
CA ILE A 50 1.84 10.19 0.73
C ILE A 50 1.03 11.49 0.56
N ASP A 51 1.25 12.21 -0.54
CA ASP A 51 0.53 13.47 -0.81
C ASP A 51 -0.98 13.25 -0.91
N ASP A 52 -1.40 12.21 -1.64
CA ASP A 52 -2.80 11.83 -1.81
C ASP A 52 -3.42 11.21 -0.54
N ASN A 53 -2.62 10.62 0.35
CA ASN A 53 -3.08 9.86 1.52
C ASN A 53 -2.58 10.43 2.85
N LYS A 54 -2.27 11.73 2.90
CA LYS A 54 -1.60 12.34 4.05
C LYS A 54 -2.36 12.14 5.36
N LYS A 55 -3.70 12.20 5.34
CA LYS A 55 -4.55 12.03 6.53
C LYS A 55 -4.57 10.58 7.04
N THR A 56 -4.66 9.62 6.13
CA THR A 56 -4.75 8.19 6.47
C THR A 56 -3.38 7.60 6.82
N LEU A 57 -2.30 8.12 6.24
CA LEU A 57 -0.94 7.69 6.50
C LEU A 57 -0.24 8.46 7.63
N ALA A 58 -0.81 9.58 8.11
CA ALA A 58 -0.26 10.35 9.23
C ALA A 58 0.15 9.47 10.43
N PRO A 59 -0.72 8.62 11.01
CA PRO A 59 -0.35 7.78 12.15
C PRO A 59 0.81 6.82 11.84
N PHE A 60 0.87 6.27 10.63
CA PHE A 60 1.97 5.40 10.21
C PHE A 60 3.30 6.15 10.10
N LEU A 61 3.28 7.35 9.51
CA LEU A 61 4.46 8.17 9.32
C LEU A 61 5.00 8.69 10.66
N GLU A 62 4.10 9.12 11.55
CA GLU A 62 4.41 9.59 12.91
C GLU A 62 4.94 8.47 13.80
N SER A 63 4.46 7.24 13.61
CA SER A 63 4.84 6.10 14.46
C SER A 63 6.32 5.68 14.32
N GLY A 64 7.05 6.13 13.30
CA GLY A 64 8.46 5.74 13.11
C GLY A 64 8.66 4.30 12.61
N LEU A 65 7.59 3.49 12.55
CA LEU A 65 7.64 2.08 12.19
C LEU A 65 8.01 1.89 10.71
N ASN A 66 8.80 0.84 10.43
CA ASN A 66 9.08 0.43 9.05
C ASN A 66 7.86 -0.21 8.39
N GLU A 67 7.01 -0.84 9.20
CA GLU A 67 5.81 -1.53 8.75
C GLU A 67 4.69 -1.38 9.78
N MET A 68 3.45 -1.24 9.32
CA MET A 68 2.29 -1.11 10.20
C MET A 68 1.09 -1.83 9.63
N GLU A 69 0.44 -2.60 10.47
CA GLU A 69 -0.83 -3.23 10.13
C GLU A 69 -1.97 -2.29 10.53
N VAL A 70 -2.86 -2.04 9.56
CA VAL A 70 -4.03 -1.18 9.74
C VAL A 70 -5.27 -2.06 9.63
N GLY A 71 -5.94 -2.26 10.76
CA GLY A 71 -7.29 -2.79 10.85
C GLY A 71 -8.32 -1.68 10.61
N ASP A 72 -9.50 -2.07 10.12
CA ASP A 72 -10.69 -1.22 10.15
C ASP A 72 -11.21 -1.15 11.60
#